data_AF-A0A9R1QUW4-F1
#
_entry.id   AF-A0A9R1QUW4-F1
#
_cell.length_a   1.000
_cell.length_b   1.000
_cell.length_c   1.000
_cell.angle_alpha   90.00
_cell.angle_beta   90.00
_cell.angle_gamma   90.00
#
_symmetry.space_group_name_H-M   'P 1'
#
loop_
_entity.id
_entity.type
_entity.pdbx_description
1 polymer ?
#
loop_
_entity_poly.entity_id
_entity_poly.type
_entity_poly.pdbx_seq_one_letter_code
_entity_poly.pdbx_strand_id
1 'polypeptide(L)'
;MLRAGYGPELCQVYSEVRRDTLMECLAVLGVDKMSLEEVQRVEWGVLDGKMKKWIQALRVVVQGLLAEERRICGQILAADADAEEECFTEAAKGCVLQLLNFGDAIAIGKRSSEKLFRILGMYEALAELLPELEALFSGDARDFIKEEAEGILVRLGDAVRGTVAEFANAIRGETSRRSLPGGEIHPLTRYVMNYVRLLADYSRWLNHLLDGCETELEKLITHLLDKIEDKAKLYDDEALQNIFLMNNLWYVVQKIKDSELKSLLGDNWIRKRRGQIRRYSTGYLRSSWTRVLACLRDDGLPQTTGSSSALKAALKERFKSFNLAYEELYRTQTAWKVVDPQLREELKISISEKVLPAYRSFVGRFRGQLEGGRNFAKYIKYNPEDVENQVSDFFEGKKLNA
;
A
#
# COMPACT_ATOMS: atom_id res chain seq x y z
N MET A 1 47.66 30.11 30.81
CA MET A 1 47.52 30.87 29.55
C MET A 1 46.50 31.99 29.70
N LEU A 2 45.23 31.70 30.03
CA LEU A 2 44.20 32.72 30.27
C LEU A 2 44.63 33.83 31.26
N ARG A 3 45.06 33.47 32.48
CA ARG A 3 45.56 34.44 33.48
C ARG A 3 46.84 35.18 33.07
N ALA A 4 47.55 34.69 32.05
CA ALA A 4 48.78 35.27 31.54
C ALA A 4 48.56 36.14 30.29
N GLY A 5 47.30 36.36 29.88
CA GLY A 5 46.95 37.20 28.73
C GLY A 5 46.96 36.49 27.37
N TYR A 6 47.26 35.19 27.32
CA TYR A 6 47.31 34.39 26.08
C TYR A 6 45.98 33.70 25.76
N GLY A 7 44.87 34.40 25.98
CA GLY A 7 43.52 33.88 25.71
C GLY A 7 43.24 33.68 24.22
N PRO A 8 43.49 34.68 23.35
CA PRO A 8 43.27 34.56 21.92
C PRO A 8 44.06 33.42 21.26
N GLU A 9 45.34 33.25 21.62
CA GLU A 9 46.18 32.18 21.07
C GLU A 9 45.73 30.80 21.54
N LEU A 10 45.30 30.69 22.81
CA LEU A 10 44.69 29.46 23.31
C LEU A 10 43.43 29.12 22.50
N CYS A 11 42.56 30.11 22.28
CA CYS A 11 41.31 29.85 21.57
C CYS A 11 41.53 29.49 20.10
N GLN A 12 42.46 30.17 19.43
CA GLN A 12 42.83 29.83 18.06
C GLN A 12 43.31 28.38 17.93
N VAL A 13 44.27 27.97 18.76
CA VAL A 13 44.85 26.62 18.71
C VAL A 13 43.81 25.56 19.11
N TYR A 14 43.00 25.85 20.12
CA TYR A 14 41.92 24.95 20.54
C TYR A 14 40.94 24.71 19.40
N SER A 15 40.35 25.77 18.86
CA SER A 15 39.33 25.68 17.82
C SER A 15 39.84 25.00 16.56
N GLU A 16 41.07 25.28 16.14
CA GLU A 16 41.69 24.64 14.97
C GLU A 16 41.84 23.12 15.15
N VAL A 17 42.48 22.69 16.23
CA VAL A 17 42.74 21.27 16.48
C VAL A 17 41.43 20.50 16.71
N ARG A 18 40.49 21.07 17.48
CA ARG A 18 39.22 20.41 17.79
C ARG A 18 38.30 20.34 16.57
N ARG A 19 38.25 21.40 15.75
CA ARG A 19 37.54 21.36 14.46
C ARG A 19 38.05 20.22 13.58
N ASP A 20 39.35 20.11 13.38
CA ASP A 20 39.93 19.08 12.51
C ASP A 20 39.66 17.67 13.06
N THR A 21 39.74 17.50 14.38
CA THR A 21 39.39 16.25 15.07
C THR A 21 37.91 15.87 14.86
N LEU A 22 36.99 16.83 14.99
CA LEU A 22 35.56 16.57 14.78
C LEU A 22 35.27 16.20 13.32
N MET A 23 35.93 16.85 12.36
CA MET A 23 35.79 16.55 10.94
C MET A 23 36.35 15.16 10.59
N GLU A 24 37.45 14.75 11.21
CA GLU A 24 37.99 13.39 11.07
C GLU A 24 37.02 12.35 11.65
N CYS A 25 36.43 12.62 12.82
CA CYS A 25 35.40 11.76 13.41
C CYS A 25 34.18 11.58 12.48
N LEU A 26 33.72 12.65 11.80
CA LEU A 26 32.65 12.54 10.81
C LEU A 26 33.02 11.61 9.65
N ALA A 27 34.25 11.72 9.14
CA ALA A 27 34.74 10.86 8.07
C ALA A 27 34.78 9.37 8.52
N VAL A 28 35.22 9.10 9.76
CA VAL A 28 35.22 7.75 10.35
C VAL A 28 33.79 7.20 10.50
N LEU A 29 32.83 8.03 10.86
CA LEU A 29 31.41 7.67 10.92
C LEU A 29 30.77 7.47 9.52
N GLY A 30 31.52 7.75 8.45
CA GLY A 30 31.08 7.59 7.06
C GLY A 30 30.21 8.73 6.56
N VAL A 31 30.28 9.90 7.20
CA VAL A 31 29.67 11.15 6.72
C VAL A 31 30.72 11.92 5.93
N ASP A 32 30.96 11.45 4.70
CA ASP A 32 31.86 12.12 3.77
C ASP A 32 31.25 13.45 3.32
N LYS A 33 32.11 14.45 3.10
CA LYS A 33 31.71 15.66 2.37
C LYS A 33 31.33 15.25 0.95
N MET A 34 30.04 15.34 0.62
CA MET A 34 29.52 15.10 -0.71
C MET A 34 28.82 16.34 -1.23
N SER A 35 29.13 16.70 -2.47
CA SER A 35 28.40 17.69 -3.24
C SER A 35 27.06 17.14 -3.72
N LEU A 36 26.15 18.05 -4.06
CA LEU A 36 24.86 17.71 -4.68
C LEU A 36 25.04 16.85 -5.94
N GLU A 37 26.03 17.16 -6.78
CA GLU A 37 26.29 16.44 -8.03
C GLU A 37 26.72 14.99 -7.77
N GLU A 38 27.54 14.76 -6.74
CA GLU A 38 27.97 13.43 -6.35
C GLU A 38 26.79 12.60 -5.84
N VAL A 39 25.94 13.18 -4.98
CA VAL A 39 24.73 12.51 -4.47
C VAL A 39 23.80 12.07 -5.59
N GLN A 40 23.70 12.85 -6.67
CA GLN A 40 22.86 12.51 -7.82
C GLN A 40 23.45 11.40 -8.71
N ARG A 41 24.78 11.24 -8.74
CA ARG A 41 25.46 10.24 -9.58
C ARG A 41 25.61 8.87 -8.89
N VAL A 42 25.53 8.83 -7.56
CA VAL A 42 25.69 7.60 -6.78
C VAL A 42 24.51 6.64 -6.99
N GLU A 43 24.82 5.36 -7.18
CA GLU A 43 23.82 4.30 -7.28
C GLU A 43 23.02 4.14 -5.98
N TRP A 44 21.74 3.80 -6.10
CA TRP A 44 20.82 3.73 -4.96
C TRP A 44 21.30 2.81 -3.84
N GLY A 45 21.85 1.63 -4.15
CA GLY A 45 22.32 0.70 -3.11
C GLY A 45 23.41 1.29 -2.22
N VAL A 46 24.31 2.10 -2.80
CA VAL A 46 25.35 2.79 -2.05
C VAL A 46 24.76 3.98 -1.30
N LEU A 47 23.88 4.75 -1.95
CA LEU A 47 23.23 5.91 -1.33
C LEU A 47 22.38 5.51 -0.11
N ASP A 48 21.61 4.42 -0.20
CA ASP A 48 20.83 3.85 0.90
C ASP A 48 21.71 3.54 2.12
N GLY A 49 22.89 2.96 1.87
CA GLY A 49 23.90 2.72 2.91
C GLY A 49 24.42 4.01 3.55
N LYS A 50 24.72 5.03 2.74
CA LYS A 50 25.18 6.34 3.24
C LYS A 50 24.09 7.06 4.05
N MET A 51 22.83 7.04 3.61
CA MET A 51 21.72 7.64 4.34
C MET A 51 21.50 6.96 5.71
N LYS A 52 21.60 5.63 5.78
CA LYS A 52 21.53 4.89 7.06
C LYS A 52 22.66 5.29 8.01
N LYS A 53 23.89 5.35 7.51
CA LYS A 53 25.05 5.79 8.29
C LYS A 53 24.87 7.22 8.78
N TRP A 54 24.36 8.12 7.93
CA TRP A 54 24.07 9.49 8.31
C TRP A 54 23.07 9.58 9.48
N ILE A 55 21.98 8.80 9.43
CA ILE A 55 20.98 8.75 10.53
C ILE A 55 21.65 8.33 11.85
N GLN A 56 22.52 7.33 11.81
CA GLN A 56 23.25 6.87 13.00
C GLN A 56 24.30 7.89 13.47
N ALA A 57 25.06 8.45 12.53
CA ALA A 57 26.10 9.43 12.79
C ALA A 57 25.52 10.71 13.40
N LEU A 58 24.36 11.18 12.94
CA LEU A 58 23.70 12.35 13.50
C LEU A 58 23.47 12.20 15.01
N ARG A 59 22.96 11.04 15.45
CA ARG A 59 22.77 10.72 16.88
C ARG A 59 24.10 10.70 17.63
N VAL A 60 25.09 9.98 17.12
CA VAL A 60 26.42 9.87 17.76
C VAL A 60 27.11 11.22 17.87
N VAL A 61 27.01 12.07 16.85
CA VAL A 61 27.66 13.37 16.82
C VAL A 61 26.98 14.33 17.78
N VAL A 62 25.65 14.47 17.72
CA VAL A 62 24.92 15.43 18.57
C VAL A 62 24.98 15.02 20.04
N GLN A 63 24.63 13.76 20.34
CA GLN A 63 24.50 13.28 21.73
C GLN A 63 25.82 12.86 22.36
N GLY A 64 26.82 12.53 21.54
CA GLY A 64 28.13 12.07 21.99
C GLY A 64 29.19 13.14 21.79
N LEU A 65 29.62 13.31 20.53
CA LEU A 65 30.83 14.09 20.22
C LEU A 65 30.69 15.56 20.60
N LEU A 66 29.61 16.22 20.18
CA LEU A 66 29.40 17.66 20.42
C LEU A 66 29.06 17.94 21.88
N ALA A 67 28.30 17.07 22.54
CA ALA A 67 28.01 17.18 23.96
C ALA A 67 29.29 17.08 24.81
N GLU A 68 30.17 16.12 24.51
CA GLU A 68 31.46 16.01 25.19
C GLU A 68 32.41 17.16 24.83
N GLU A 69 32.41 17.63 23.57
CA GLU A 69 33.16 18.81 23.17
C GLU A 69 32.73 20.04 23.98
N ARG A 70 31.44 20.25 24.14
CA ARG A 70 30.89 21.36 24.94
C ARG A 70 31.37 21.27 26.39
N ARG A 71 31.33 20.06 26.96
CA ARG A 71 31.81 19.81 28.33
C ARG A 71 33.31 20.07 28.49
N ILE A 72 34.12 19.62 27.54
CA ILE A 72 35.59 19.80 27.57
C ILE A 72 35.95 21.28 27.39
N CYS A 73 35.30 21.97 26.44
CA CYS A 73 35.49 23.40 26.20
C CYS A 73 35.21 24.21 27.48
N GLY A 74 34.06 23.96 28.12
CA GLY A 74 33.69 24.62 29.37
C GLY A 74 34.62 24.30 30.55
N GLN A 75 35.27 23.13 30.57
CA GLN A 75 36.28 22.83 31.59
C GLN A 75 37.60 23.59 31.38
N ILE A 76 38.02 23.77 30.13
CA ILE A 76 39.28 24.43 29.79
C ILE A 76 39.14 25.96 29.89
N LEU A 77 38.00 26.49 29.47
CA LEU A 77 37.72 27.92 29.37
C LEU A 77 36.77 28.43 30.47
N ALA A 78 36.57 27.67 31.56
CA ALA A 78 35.66 28.01 32.66
C ALA A 78 35.83 29.40 33.32
N ALA A 79 36.97 30.06 33.07
CA ALA A 79 37.27 31.40 33.58
C ALA A 79 36.81 32.54 32.65
N ASP A 80 36.36 32.24 31.43
CA ASP A 80 35.98 33.19 30.39
C ASP A 80 34.85 32.60 29.52
N ALA A 81 33.61 32.98 29.84
CA ALA A 81 32.41 32.44 29.20
C ALA A 81 32.27 32.87 27.73
N ASP A 82 32.74 34.07 27.39
CA ASP A 82 32.69 34.58 26.02
C ASP A 82 33.68 33.80 25.14
N ALA A 83 34.90 33.58 25.65
CA ALA A 83 35.89 32.74 24.97
C ALA A 83 35.43 31.28 24.86
N GLU A 84 34.77 30.72 25.89
CA GLU A 84 34.18 29.37 25.84
C GLU A 84 33.21 29.21 24.66
N GLU A 85 32.26 30.15 24.52
CA GLU A 85 31.23 30.10 23.49
C GLU A 85 31.83 30.27 22.09
N GLU A 86 32.75 31.22 21.92
CA GLU A 86 33.45 31.47 20.65
C GLU A 86 34.26 30.23 20.23
N CYS A 87 35.06 29.68 21.16
CA CYS A 87 35.88 28.50 20.90
C CYS A 87 35.04 27.27 20.53
N PHE A 88 33.98 26.99 21.29
CA PHE A 88 33.10 25.87 20.99
C PHE A 88 32.43 26.03 19.62
N THR A 89 31.91 27.23 19.35
CA THR A 89 31.23 27.52 18.08
C THR A 89 32.17 27.33 16.89
N GLU A 90 33.38 27.89 16.94
CA GLU A 90 34.37 27.76 15.87
C GLU A 90 34.83 26.31 15.65
N ALA A 91 34.90 25.50 16.72
CA ALA A 91 35.22 24.08 16.61
C ALA A 91 34.06 23.26 16.00
N ALA A 92 32.83 23.48 16.48
CA ALA A 92 31.69 22.61 16.20
C ALA A 92 30.89 22.99 14.95
N LYS A 93 30.80 24.28 14.60
CA LYS A 93 29.91 24.79 13.54
C LYS A 93 30.15 24.10 12.19
N GLY A 94 31.40 23.93 11.79
CA GLY A 94 31.76 23.26 10.53
C GLY A 94 31.29 21.80 10.47
N CYS A 95 31.39 21.08 11.59
CA CYS A 95 30.93 19.70 11.73
C CYS A 95 29.40 19.61 11.59
N VAL A 96 28.65 20.49 12.25
CA VAL A 96 27.18 20.54 12.14
C VAL A 96 26.76 20.88 10.71
N LEU A 97 27.37 21.89 10.09
CA LEU A 97 27.05 22.29 8.72
C LEU A 97 27.34 21.17 7.71
N GLN A 98 28.41 20.39 7.87
CA GLN A 98 28.66 19.24 6.99
C GLN A 98 27.56 18.17 7.11
N LEU A 99 27.09 17.88 8.34
CA LEU A 99 25.97 16.96 8.55
C LEU A 99 24.70 17.46 7.85
N LEU A 100 24.36 18.74 8.04
CA LEU A 100 23.17 19.36 7.46
C LEU A 100 23.23 19.42 5.93
N ASN A 101 24.38 19.77 5.35
CA ASN A 101 24.59 19.83 3.90
C ASN A 101 24.32 18.49 3.20
N PHE A 102 24.64 17.36 3.84
CA PHE A 102 24.29 16.05 3.29
C PHE A 102 22.77 15.86 3.24
N GLY A 103 22.05 16.23 4.31
CA GLY A 103 20.59 16.24 4.33
C GLY A 103 20.00 17.11 3.23
N ASP A 104 20.61 18.27 2.97
CA ASP A 104 20.20 19.18 1.91
C ASP A 104 20.33 18.56 0.52
N ALA A 105 21.50 17.98 0.24
CA ALA A 105 21.79 17.36 -1.05
C ALA A 105 20.80 16.21 -1.36
N ILE A 106 20.41 15.46 -0.33
CA ILE A 106 19.37 14.43 -0.45
C ILE A 106 18.00 15.05 -0.76
N ALA A 107 17.62 16.12 -0.06
CA ALA A 107 16.32 16.78 -0.23
C ALA A 107 16.13 17.37 -1.64
N ILE A 108 17.21 17.93 -2.22
CA ILE A 108 17.22 18.51 -3.58
C ILE A 108 17.32 17.41 -4.66
N GLY A 109 17.82 16.23 -4.30
CA GLY A 109 18.03 15.12 -5.22
C GLY A 109 16.75 14.62 -5.91
N LYS A 110 16.93 13.80 -6.95
CA LYS A 110 15.80 13.21 -7.69
C LYS A 110 14.88 12.41 -6.76
N ARG A 111 13.61 12.80 -6.76
CA ARG A 111 12.51 12.14 -6.05
C ARG A 111 12.22 10.75 -6.64
N SER A 112 11.91 9.81 -5.76
CA SER A 112 11.50 8.45 -6.12
C SER A 112 10.92 7.74 -4.92
N SER A 113 9.89 6.93 -5.13
CA SER A 113 9.20 6.19 -4.07
C SER A 113 10.12 5.27 -3.24
N GLU A 114 11.14 4.68 -3.86
CA GLU A 114 12.12 3.83 -3.17
C GLU A 114 12.95 4.59 -2.11
N LYS A 115 13.19 5.89 -2.33
CA LYS A 115 13.96 6.75 -1.41
C LYS A 115 13.13 7.26 -0.23
N LEU A 116 11.80 7.25 -0.34
CA LEU A 116 10.92 7.98 0.56
C LEU A 116 11.15 7.63 2.04
N PHE A 117 11.25 6.33 2.35
CA PHE A 117 11.41 5.86 3.72
C PHE A 117 12.77 6.25 4.34
N ARG A 118 13.81 6.42 3.51
CA ARG A 118 15.10 6.92 4.01
C ARG A 118 15.07 8.42 4.25
N ILE A 119 14.42 9.17 3.37
CA ILE A 119 14.22 10.62 3.57
C ILE A 119 13.38 10.86 4.83
N LEU A 120 12.33 10.08 5.05
CA LEU A 120 11.54 10.12 6.29
C LEU A 120 12.38 9.82 7.53
N GLY A 121 13.22 8.79 7.48
CA GLY A 121 14.12 8.47 8.60
C GLY A 121 15.15 9.57 8.88
N MET A 122 15.62 10.28 7.85
CA MET A 122 16.50 11.45 8.02
C MET A 122 15.75 12.62 8.66
N TYR A 123 14.52 12.89 8.20
CA TYR A 123 13.65 13.92 8.77
C TYR A 123 13.36 13.64 10.25
N GLU A 124 12.94 12.41 10.57
CA GLU A 124 12.70 11.95 11.94
C GLU A 124 13.94 12.14 12.83
N ALA A 125 15.10 11.65 12.41
CA ALA A 125 16.32 11.74 13.20
C ALA A 125 16.73 13.19 13.49
N LEU A 126 16.61 14.09 12.50
CA LEU A 126 16.93 15.50 12.68
C LEU A 126 15.88 16.22 13.55
N ALA A 127 14.59 15.93 13.35
CA ALA A 127 13.53 16.55 14.12
C ALA A 127 13.56 16.13 15.61
N GLU A 128 13.92 14.87 15.89
CA GLU A 128 14.12 14.38 17.26
C GLU A 128 15.29 15.06 17.96
N LEU A 129 16.40 15.27 17.24
CA LEU A 129 17.65 15.80 17.83
C LEU A 129 17.76 17.32 17.80
N LEU A 130 16.89 18.02 17.07
CA LEU A 130 16.94 19.47 16.94
C LEU A 130 17.00 20.20 18.30
N PRO A 131 16.17 19.87 19.32
CA PRO A 131 16.23 20.55 20.61
C PRO A 131 17.57 20.35 21.34
N GLU A 132 18.17 19.16 21.22
CA GLU A 132 19.46 18.86 21.83
C GLU A 132 20.59 19.56 21.09
N LEU A 133 20.52 19.62 19.75
CA LEU A 133 21.46 20.37 18.93
C LEU A 133 21.43 21.86 19.25
N GLU A 134 20.23 22.45 19.37
CA GLU A 134 20.07 23.86 19.76
C GLU A 134 20.63 24.16 21.15
N ALA A 135 20.46 23.23 22.10
CA ALA A 135 20.91 23.42 23.48
C ALA A 135 22.45 23.44 23.64
N LEU A 136 23.20 23.01 22.63
CA LEU A 136 24.66 23.03 22.63
C LEU A 136 25.25 24.42 22.32
N PHE A 137 24.48 25.31 21.70
CA PHE A 137 24.94 26.62 21.25
C PHE A 137 24.20 27.75 21.99
N SER A 138 24.79 28.94 22.02
CA SER A 138 24.20 30.16 22.61
C SER A 138 24.17 31.33 21.61
N GLY A 139 23.33 32.33 21.87
CA GLY A 139 23.28 33.58 21.09
C GLY A 139 23.06 33.38 19.59
N ASP A 140 23.72 34.21 18.78
CA ASP A 140 23.60 34.19 17.31
C ASP A 140 23.96 32.84 16.68
N ALA A 141 24.88 32.08 17.28
CA ALA A 141 25.27 30.76 16.80
C ALA A 141 24.12 29.76 16.93
N ARG A 142 23.38 29.82 18.05
CA ARG A 142 22.20 28.99 18.27
C ARG A 142 21.12 29.28 17.23
N ASP A 143 20.80 30.56 17.05
CA ASP A 143 19.76 30.98 16.11
C ASP A 143 20.12 30.57 14.68
N PHE A 144 21.39 30.76 14.28
CA PHE A 144 21.87 30.31 12.98
C PHE A 144 21.78 28.79 12.79
N ILE A 145 22.25 27.98 13.75
CA ILE A 145 22.19 26.50 13.63
C ILE A 145 20.73 26.02 13.60
N LYS A 146 19.86 26.65 14.39
CA LYS A 146 18.44 26.37 14.38
C LYS A 146 17.82 26.66 13.01
N GLU A 147 18.03 27.85 12.46
CA GLU A 147 17.49 28.23 11.15
C GLU A 147 17.97 27.30 10.03
N GLU A 148 19.25 26.92 10.05
CA GLU A 148 19.79 25.96 9.08
C GLU A 148 19.13 24.59 9.22
N ALA A 149 19.04 24.04 10.44
CA ALA A 149 18.45 22.72 10.68
C ALA A 149 16.94 22.67 10.37
N GLU A 150 16.17 23.70 10.78
CA GLU A 150 14.76 23.87 10.41
C GLU A 150 14.61 23.99 8.89
N GLY A 151 15.49 24.73 8.22
CA GLY A 151 15.54 24.82 6.77
C GLY A 151 15.71 23.46 6.09
N ILE A 152 16.60 22.60 6.61
CA ILE A 152 16.75 21.22 6.13
C ILE A 152 15.50 20.38 6.39
N LEU A 153 14.88 20.48 7.56
CA LEU A 153 13.63 19.78 7.87
C LEU A 153 12.52 20.15 6.90
N VAL A 154 12.38 21.44 6.56
CA VAL A 154 11.41 21.91 5.57
C VAL A 154 11.69 21.29 4.20
N ARG A 155 12.95 21.32 3.74
CA ARG A 155 13.33 20.76 2.42
C ARG A 155 13.16 19.25 2.35
N LEU A 156 13.53 18.51 3.39
CA LEU A 156 13.26 17.07 3.51
C LEU A 156 11.75 16.79 3.51
N GLY A 157 10.97 17.60 4.23
CA GLY A 157 9.51 17.53 4.24
C GLY A 157 8.88 17.76 2.85
N ASP A 158 9.39 18.73 2.10
CA ASP A 158 8.99 18.97 0.71
C ASP A 158 9.38 17.81 -0.22
N ALA A 159 10.53 17.19 -0.01
CA ALA A 159 10.94 16.01 -0.74
C ALA A 159 9.99 14.83 -0.49
N VAL A 160 9.57 14.62 0.78
CA VAL A 160 8.56 13.62 1.17
C VAL A 160 7.23 13.92 0.48
N ARG A 161 6.69 15.15 0.64
CA ARG A 161 5.44 15.59 0.01
C ARG A 161 5.44 15.37 -1.50
N GLY A 162 6.48 15.85 -2.17
CA GLY A 162 6.64 15.72 -3.62
C GLY A 162 6.72 14.26 -4.06
N THR A 163 7.42 13.40 -3.32
CA THR A 163 7.56 11.98 -3.65
C THR A 163 6.23 11.22 -3.49
N VAL A 164 5.44 11.52 -2.47
CA VAL A 164 4.09 10.96 -2.30
C VAL A 164 3.17 11.40 -3.44
N ALA A 165 3.22 12.67 -3.83
CA ALA A 165 2.44 13.20 -4.95
C ALA A 165 2.85 12.58 -6.29
N GLU A 166 4.15 12.43 -6.56
CA GLU A 166 4.66 11.72 -7.74
C GLU A 166 4.21 10.26 -7.75
N PHE A 167 4.22 9.59 -6.60
CA PHE A 167 3.72 8.23 -6.50
C PHE A 167 2.22 8.15 -6.79
N ALA A 168 1.41 9.07 -6.26
CA ALA A 168 -0.01 9.17 -6.58
C ALA A 168 -0.25 9.37 -8.08
N ASN A 169 0.55 10.24 -8.71
CA ASN A 169 0.53 10.46 -10.16
C ASN A 169 0.91 9.21 -10.95
N ALA A 170 1.92 8.46 -10.51
CA ALA A 170 2.32 7.21 -11.15
C ALA A 170 1.20 6.16 -11.09
N ILE A 171 0.48 6.04 -9.97
CA ILE A 171 -0.69 5.14 -9.86
C ILE A 171 -1.77 5.53 -10.87
N ARG A 172 -2.13 6.82 -10.95
CA ARG A 172 -3.13 7.32 -11.92
C ARG A 172 -2.70 7.08 -13.37
N GLY A 173 -1.45 7.38 -13.66
CA GLY A 173 -0.83 7.27 -14.98
C GLY A 173 -0.49 5.85 -15.44
N GLU A 174 -0.74 4.83 -14.62
CA GLU A 174 -0.38 3.43 -14.93
C GLU A 174 -1.14 2.91 -16.18
N THR A 175 -0.46 2.68 -17.30
CA THR A 175 -1.10 2.32 -18.59
C THR A 175 -1.02 0.83 -18.95
N SER A 176 -0.37 -0.01 -18.14
CA SER A 176 -0.18 -1.42 -18.48
C SER A 176 -1.52 -2.14 -18.73
N ARG A 177 -1.60 -2.87 -19.85
CA ARG A 177 -2.79 -3.64 -20.26
C ARG A 177 -2.76 -5.11 -19.83
N ARG A 178 -1.97 -5.45 -18.82
CA ARG A 178 -1.86 -6.84 -18.35
C ARG A 178 -3.16 -7.29 -17.66
N SER A 179 -3.97 -8.10 -18.35
CA SER A 179 -5.07 -8.87 -17.75
C SER A 179 -4.54 -10.17 -17.14
N LEU A 180 -5.15 -10.63 -16.05
CA LEU A 180 -4.81 -11.89 -15.39
C LEU A 180 -5.91 -12.92 -15.70
N PRO A 181 -5.60 -14.08 -16.29
CA PRO A 181 -6.60 -14.98 -16.86
C PRO A 181 -7.64 -15.53 -15.87
N GLY A 182 -7.41 -15.45 -14.56
CA GLY A 182 -8.33 -15.93 -13.51
C GLY A 182 -8.97 -14.85 -12.64
N GLY A 183 -8.82 -13.56 -12.97
CA GLY A 183 -9.36 -12.47 -12.16
C GLY A 183 -8.66 -12.29 -10.81
N GLU A 184 -7.41 -12.75 -10.69
CA GLU A 184 -6.63 -12.69 -9.45
C GLU A 184 -6.30 -11.25 -8.99
N ILE A 185 -5.72 -11.13 -7.80
CA ILE A 185 -5.26 -9.84 -7.27
C ILE A 185 -4.17 -9.27 -8.18
N HIS A 186 -4.37 -8.04 -8.64
CA HIS A 186 -3.44 -7.36 -9.53
C HIS A 186 -2.14 -6.97 -8.80
N PRO A 187 -0.95 -7.10 -9.42
CA PRO A 187 0.32 -6.73 -8.80
C PRO A 187 0.37 -5.29 -8.28
N LEU A 188 -0.22 -4.34 -9.01
CA LEU A 188 -0.36 -2.94 -8.58
C LEU A 188 -1.06 -2.83 -7.21
N THR A 189 -2.13 -3.61 -6.99
CA THR A 189 -2.85 -3.64 -5.71
C THR A 189 -1.93 -4.07 -4.57
N ARG A 190 -1.13 -5.11 -4.78
CA ARG A 190 -0.15 -5.55 -3.76
C ARG A 190 0.91 -4.50 -3.50
N TYR A 191 1.48 -3.94 -4.57
CA TYR A 191 2.54 -2.95 -4.48
C TYR A 191 2.09 -1.70 -3.72
N VAL A 192 0.99 -1.09 -4.15
CA VAL A 192 0.45 0.13 -3.53
C VAL A 192 0.04 -0.13 -2.09
N MET A 193 -0.65 -1.24 -1.79
CA MET A 193 -1.06 -1.53 -0.41
C MET A 193 0.12 -1.80 0.51
N ASN A 194 1.17 -2.47 0.03
CA ASN A 194 2.39 -2.64 0.83
C ASN A 194 3.06 -1.29 1.11
N TYR A 195 3.10 -0.42 0.12
CA TYR A 195 3.66 0.92 0.26
C TYR A 195 2.87 1.80 1.24
N VAL A 196 1.54 1.84 1.10
CA VAL A 196 0.65 2.59 2.00
C VAL A 196 0.72 2.05 3.43
N ARG A 197 0.84 0.73 3.61
CA ARG A 197 1.05 0.13 4.94
C ARG A 197 2.35 0.61 5.59
N LEU A 198 3.46 0.62 4.84
CA LEU A 198 4.73 1.13 5.35
C LEU A 198 4.66 2.63 5.67
N LEU A 199 3.89 3.42 4.92
CA LEU A 199 3.69 4.83 5.25
C LEU A 199 2.88 5.03 6.53
N ALA A 200 1.91 4.16 6.82
CA ALA A 200 1.13 4.24 8.05
C ALA A 200 2.02 4.10 9.31
N ASP A 201 3.12 3.34 9.22
CA ASP A 201 4.10 3.21 10.30
C ASP A 201 4.80 4.55 10.63
N TYR A 202 4.80 5.52 9.69
CA TYR A 202 5.33 6.87 9.86
C TYR A 202 4.23 7.93 10.14
N SER A 203 3.01 7.51 10.50
CA SER A 203 1.85 8.40 10.67
C SER A 203 2.12 9.61 11.56
N ARG A 204 2.85 9.46 12.67
CA ARG A 204 3.24 10.57 13.56
C ARG A 204 3.93 11.70 12.81
N TRP A 205 4.96 11.36 12.03
CA TRP A 205 5.76 12.34 11.28
C TRP A 205 5.03 12.83 10.04
N LEU A 206 4.29 11.94 9.37
CA LEU A 206 3.49 12.31 8.21
C LEU A 206 2.33 13.26 8.58
N ASN A 207 1.76 13.17 9.78
CA ASN A 207 0.75 14.12 10.24
C ASN A 207 1.30 15.55 10.40
N HIS A 208 2.59 15.68 10.72
CA HIS A 208 3.26 16.97 10.78
C HIS A 208 3.64 17.48 9.38
N LEU A 209 4.05 16.56 8.48
CA LEU A 209 4.52 16.89 7.14
C LEU A 209 3.40 17.10 6.11
N LEU A 210 2.32 16.36 6.25
CA LEU A 210 1.16 16.37 5.36
C LEU A 210 0.01 16.95 6.17
N ASP A 211 -0.58 18.04 5.68
CA ASP A 211 -1.74 18.72 6.28
C ASP A 211 -2.97 17.78 6.26
N GLY A 212 -2.95 16.76 7.11
CA GLY A 212 -3.82 15.57 7.11
C GLY A 212 -3.28 14.37 6.34
N CYS A 213 -2.35 13.58 6.92
CA CYS A 213 -1.83 12.33 6.36
C CYS A 213 -2.94 11.32 5.98
N GLU A 214 -4.00 11.25 6.80
CA GLU A 214 -5.18 10.43 6.55
C GLU A 214 -5.75 10.67 5.15
N THR A 215 -5.81 11.95 4.74
CA THR A 215 -6.35 12.33 3.44
C THR A 215 -5.44 11.91 2.29
N GLU A 216 -4.11 11.93 2.46
CA GLU A 216 -3.17 11.54 1.42
C GLU A 216 -3.10 10.02 1.24
N LEU A 217 -3.11 9.25 2.33
CA LEU A 217 -3.17 7.79 2.25
C LEU A 217 -4.51 7.32 1.67
N GLU A 218 -5.63 7.96 2.05
CA GLU A 218 -6.93 7.68 1.43
C GLU A 218 -6.93 8.00 -0.07
N LYS A 219 -6.30 9.11 -0.50
CA LYS A 219 -6.16 9.45 -1.92
C LYS A 219 -5.36 8.39 -2.68
N LEU A 220 -4.26 7.90 -2.15
CA LEU A 220 -3.47 6.81 -2.78
C LEU A 220 -4.31 5.54 -2.97
N ILE A 221 -5.05 5.14 -1.93
CA ILE A 221 -5.94 3.97 -2.00
C ILE A 221 -7.07 4.21 -3.01
N THR A 222 -7.63 5.41 -3.05
CA THR A 222 -8.70 5.76 -3.98
C THR A 222 -8.21 5.72 -5.42
N HIS A 223 -7.06 6.32 -5.74
CA HIS A 223 -6.45 6.24 -7.07
C HIS A 223 -6.14 4.80 -7.48
N LEU A 224 -5.69 3.96 -6.54
CA LEU A 224 -5.51 2.53 -6.81
C LEU A 224 -6.84 1.88 -7.19
N LEU A 225 -7.90 2.09 -6.40
CA LEU A 225 -9.20 1.47 -6.64
C LEU A 225 -9.80 1.91 -7.98
N ASP A 226 -9.73 3.20 -8.31
CA ASP A 226 -10.17 3.72 -9.61
C ASP A 226 -9.39 3.08 -10.76
N LYS A 227 -8.06 2.92 -10.58
CA LYS A 227 -7.22 2.26 -11.57
C LYS A 227 -7.57 0.78 -11.76
N ILE A 228 -7.91 0.09 -10.67
CA ILE A 228 -8.37 -1.30 -10.72
C ILE A 228 -9.73 -1.39 -11.41
N GLU A 229 -10.63 -0.41 -11.22
CA GLU A 229 -11.89 -0.33 -11.99
C GLU A 229 -11.63 -0.14 -13.50
N ASP A 230 -10.68 0.70 -13.88
CA ASP A 230 -10.31 0.84 -15.30
C ASP A 230 -9.70 -0.45 -15.87
N LYS A 231 -8.87 -1.15 -15.11
CA LYS A 231 -8.29 -2.44 -15.54
C LYS A 231 -9.32 -3.55 -15.61
N ALA A 232 -10.39 -3.49 -14.83
CA ALA A 232 -11.50 -4.44 -14.94
C ALA A 232 -12.16 -4.37 -16.32
N LYS A 233 -12.23 -3.19 -16.94
CA LYS A 233 -12.81 -3.01 -18.29
C LYS A 233 -12.01 -3.71 -19.41
N LEU A 234 -10.84 -4.27 -19.11
CA LEU A 234 -10.04 -5.05 -20.05
C LEU A 234 -10.49 -6.52 -20.18
N TYR A 235 -11.39 -6.99 -19.30
CA TYR A 235 -11.98 -8.32 -19.43
C TYR A 235 -13.26 -8.24 -20.26
N ASP A 236 -13.43 -9.15 -21.22
CA ASP A 236 -14.64 -9.19 -22.06
C ASP A 236 -15.88 -9.66 -21.27
N ASP A 237 -15.69 -10.57 -20.31
CA ASP A 237 -16.77 -11.14 -19.49
C ASP A 237 -17.08 -10.27 -18.26
N GLU A 238 -18.27 -9.66 -18.20
CA GLU A 238 -18.76 -8.83 -17.08
C GLU A 238 -18.73 -9.58 -15.73
N ALA A 239 -18.97 -10.89 -15.73
CA ALA A 239 -18.88 -11.67 -14.49
C ALA A 239 -17.43 -11.80 -14.01
N LEU A 240 -16.47 -11.97 -14.92
CA LEU A 240 -15.05 -11.98 -14.58
C LEU A 240 -14.56 -10.59 -14.11
N GLN A 241 -15.09 -9.51 -14.69
CA GLN A 241 -14.84 -8.15 -14.20
C GLN A 241 -15.22 -8.01 -12.73
N ASN A 242 -16.42 -8.49 -12.35
CA ASN A 242 -16.90 -8.45 -10.98
C ASN A 242 -16.04 -9.32 -10.03
N ILE A 243 -15.61 -10.51 -10.46
CA ILE A 243 -14.70 -11.37 -9.68
C ILE A 243 -13.35 -10.67 -9.43
N PHE A 244 -12.77 -10.07 -10.47
CA PHE A 244 -11.53 -9.32 -10.38
C PHE A 244 -11.66 -8.13 -9.41
N LEU A 245 -12.75 -7.37 -9.50
CA LEU A 245 -13.02 -6.25 -8.61
C LEU A 245 -13.20 -6.70 -7.15
N MET A 246 -13.91 -7.81 -6.92
CA MET A 246 -14.06 -8.37 -5.57
C MET A 246 -12.73 -8.81 -4.97
N ASN A 247 -11.91 -9.56 -5.72
CA ASN A 247 -10.59 -10.01 -5.25
C ASN A 247 -9.70 -8.84 -4.81
N ASN A 248 -9.62 -7.80 -5.64
CA ASN A 248 -8.75 -6.65 -5.36
C ASN A 248 -9.31 -5.80 -4.21
N LEU A 249 -10.60 -5.48 -4.22
CA LEU A 249 -11.21 -4.66 -3.16
C LEU A 249 -11.22 -5.39 -1.81
N TRP A 250 -11.47 -6.71 -1.80
CA TRP A 250 -11.38 -7.51 -0.58
C TRP A 250 -9.97 -7.51 -0.02
N TYR A 251 -8.96 -7.72 -0.87
CA TYR A 251 -7.56 -7.66 -0.45
C TYR A 251 -7.21 -6.31 0.20
N VAL A 252 -7.62 -5.19 -0.42
CA VAL A 252 -7.42 -3.84 0.13
C VAL A 252 -8.10 -3.72 1.50
N VAL A 253 -9.36 -4.14 1.63
CA VAL A 253 -10.12 -4.09 2.88
C VAL A 253 -9.46 -4.91 3.99
N GLN A 254 -8.96 -6.11 3.70
CA GLN A 254 -8.27 -6.94 4.70
C GLN A 254 -6.95 -6.28 5.13
N LYS A 255 -6.14 -5.80 4.19
CA LYS A 255 -4.90 -5.08 4.52
C LYS A 255 -5.11 -3.85 5.39
N ILE A 256 -6.22 -3.14 5.19
CA ILE A 256 -6.57 -1.99 6.03
C ILE A 256 -6.98 -2.44 7.43
N LYS A 257 -7.79 -3.50 7.56
CA LYS A 257 -8.20 -4.03 8.87
C LYS A 257 -7.02 -4.55 9.71
N ASP A 258 -6.02 -5.11 9.06
CA ASP A 258 -4.84 -5.71 9.70
C ASP A 258 -3.75 -4.68 10.06
N SER A 259 -4.02 -3.38 9.94
CA SER A 259 -3.04 -2.32 10.19
C SER A 259 -3.65 -1.08 10.83
N GLU A 260 -2.78 -0.16 11.25
CA GLU A 260 -3.16 1.18 11.75
C GLU A 260 -3.96 2.00 10.72
N LEU A 261 -4.00 1.59 9.45
CA LEU A 261 -4.87 2.19 8.45
C LEU A 261 -6.37 2.12 8.83
N LYS A 262 -6.77 1.15 9.67
CA LYS A 262 -8.15 1.07 10.15
C LYS A 262 -8.53 2.27 11.00
N SER A 263 -7.66 2.70 11.92
CA SER A 263 -7.93 3.85 12.79
C SER A 263 -7.95 5.15 11.97
N LEU A 264 -7.03 5.27 11.01
CA LEU A 264 -6.90 6.43 10.11
C LEU A 264 -8.10 6.60 9.15
N LEU A 265 -8.59 5.52 8.53
CA LEU A 265 -9.69 5.60 7.55
C LEU A 265 -11.09 5.48 8.17
N GLY A 266 -11.17 4.89 9.36
CA GLY A 266 -12.42 4.70 10.11
C GLY A 266 -13.37 3.62 9.56
N ASP A 267 -14.29 3.17 10.42
CA ASP A 267 -15.21 2.07 10.12
C ASP A 267 -16.21 2.40 9.00
N ASN A 268 -16.53 3.67 8.79
CA ASN A 268 -17.41 4.14 7.71
C ASN A 268 -16.84 3.81 6.33
N TRP A 269 -15.53 4.03 6.13
CA TRP A 269 -14.85 3.70 4.89
C TRP A 269 -14.95 2.20 4.62
N ILE A 270 -14.67 1.37 5.63
CA ILE A 270 -14.71 -0.09 5.51
C ILE A 270 -16.15 -0.57 5.23
N ARG A 271 -17.16 0.02 5.90
CA ARG A 271 -18.57 -0.29 5.65
C ARG A 271 -18.96 0.04 4.21
N LYS A 272 -18.55 1.20 3.68
CA LYS A 272 -18.80 1.60 2.29
C LYS A 272 -18.18 0.60 1.31
N ARG A 273 -16.92 0.21 1.51
CA ARG A 273 -16.23 -0.78 0.66
C ARG A 273 -16.84 -2.18 0.75
N ARG A 274 -17.28 -2.63 1.93
CA ARG A 274 -18.06 -3.87 2.06
C ARG A 274 -19.36 -3.84 1.26
N GLY A 275 -20.07 -2.70 1.25
CA GLY A 275 -21.24 -2.51 0.39
C GLY A 275 -20.91 -2.63 -1.11
N GLN A 276 -19.78 -2.08 -1.53
CA GLN A 276 -19.28 -2.18 -2.91
C GLN A 276 -18.93 -3.62 -3.30
N ILE A 277 -18.31 -4.40 -2.40
CA ILE A 277 -18.06 -5.85 -2.62
C ILE A 277 -19.39 -6.60 -2.83
N ARG A 278 -20.41 -6.34 -2.01
CA ARG A 278 -21.75 -6.94 -2.17
C ARG A 278 -22.40 -6.57 -3.51
N ARG A 279 -22.20 -5.33 -3.99
CA ARG A 279 -22.66 -4.89 -5.31
C ARG A 279 -21.99 -5.68 -6.42
N TYR A 280 -20.67 -5.88 -6.36
CA TYR A 280 -19.96 -6.71 -7.35
C TYR A 280 -20.40 -8.18 -7.29
N SER A 281 -20.61 -8.75 -6.11
CA SER A 281 -21.17 -10.11 -5.96
C SER A 281 -22.55 -10.24 -6.63
N THR A 282 -23.41 -9.24 -6.43
CA THR A 282 -24.73 -9.19 -7.09
C THR A 282 -24.59 -9.04 -8.62
N GLY A 283 -23.66 -8.21 -9.09
CA GLY A 283 -23.34 -8.04 -10.51
C GLY A 283 -22.83 -9.32 -11.17
N TYR A 284 -21.93 -10.05 -10.49
CA TYR A 284 -21.46 -11.36 -10.90
C TYR A 284 -22.62 -12.36 -10.99
N LEU A 285 -23.45 -12.47 -9.94
CA LEU A 285 -24.59 -13.39 -9.92
C LEU A 285 -25.56 -13.11 -11.06
N ARG A 286 -25.86 -11.84 -11.33
CA ARG A 286 -26.71 -11.43 -12.44
C ARG A 286 -26.08 -11.80 -13.78
N SER A 287 -24.80 -11.52 -14.00
CA SER A 287 -24.15 -11.71 -15.29
C SER A 287 -23.93 -13.20 -15.63
N SER A 288 -23.56 -14.03 -14.65
CA SER A 288 -23.34 -15.46 -14.86
C SER A 288 -24.61 -16.30 -14.80
N TRP A 289 -25.50 -16.07 -13.83
CA TRP A 289 -26.57 -17.02 -13.52
C TRP A 289 -27.90 -16.70 -14.17
N THR A 290 -28.09 -15.53 -14.79
CA THR A 290 -29.37 -15.16 -15.41
C THR A 290 -29.82 -16.17 -16.47
N ARG A 291 -28.91 -16.64 -17.34
CA ARG A 291 -29.24 -17.62 -18.39
C ARG A 291 -29.64 -18.98 -17.81
N VAL A 292 -28.93 -19.44 -16.78
CA VAL A 292 -29.22 -20.71 -16.08
C VAL A 292 -30.56 -20.62 -15.35
N LEU A 293 -30.78 -19.55 -14.59
CA LEU A 293 -32.02 -19.32 -13.84
C LEU A 293 -33.23 -19.10 -14.76
N ALA A 294 -33.04 -18.52 -15.94
CA ALA A 294 -34.11 -18.38 -16.94
C ALA A 294 -34.67 -19.72 -17.41
N CYS A 295 -33.83 -20.75 -17.47
CA CYS A 295 -34.27 -22.09 -17.85
C CYS A 295 -35.17 -22.76 -16.79
N LEU A 296 -35.15 -22.24 -15.55
CA LEU A 296 -35.86 -22.78 -14.38
C LEU A 296 -37.15 -22.04 -14.04
N ARG A 297 -37.54 -21.04 -14.85
CA ARG A 297 -38.80 -20.31 -14.68
C ARG A 297 -39.96 -21.11 -15.30
N ASP A 298 -41.19 -20.73 -14.97
CA ASP A 298 -42.43 -21.34 -15.51
C ASP A 298 -42.98 -20.58 -16.75
N ASP A 299 -42.43 -19.40 -17.03
CA ASP A 299 -42.86 -18.46 -18.08
C ASP A 299 -42.77 -19.07 -19.48
N GLY A 300 -43.90 -19.25 -20.17
CA GLY A 300 -43.95 -19.80 -21.54
C GLY A 300 -44.06 -21.33 -21.63
N LEU A 301 -44.32 -22.02 -20.51
CA LEU A 301 -44.81 -23.40 -20.58
C LEU A 301 -46.30 -23.41 -20.98
N PRO A 302 -46.74 -24.35 -21.83
CA PRO A 302 -48.17 -24.51 -22.13
C PRO A 302 -48.95 -24.71 -20.83
N GLN A 303 -49.96 -23.89 -20.58
CA GLN A 303 -50.86 -24.11 -19.45
C GLN A 303 -51.54 -25.48 -19.60
N THR A 304 -51.91 -26.08 -18.46
CA THR A 304 -52.45 -27.44 -18.31
C THR A 304 -53.70 -27.75 -19.13
N THR A 305 -54.23 -26.78 -19.87
CA THR A 305 -55.34 -26.91 -20.83
C THR A 305 -54.92 -27.44 -22.22
N GLY A 306 -53.62 -27.62 -22.48
CA GLY A 306 -53.09 -28.20 -23.72
C GLY A 306 -52.67 -29.68 -23.62
N SER A 307 -52.52 -30.35 -24.78
CA SER A 307 -52.03 -31.73 -24.90
C SER A 307 -50.76 -31.99 -24.07
N SER A 308 -50.76 -33.04 -23.24
CA SER A 308 -49.62 -33.52 -22.43
C SER A 308 -48.32 -33.68 -23.25
N SER A 309 -48.42 -33.93 -24.55
CA SER A 309 -47.25 -34.05 -25.44
C SER A 309 -46.50 -32.73 -25.67
N ALA A 310 -47.20 -31.61 -25.78
CA ALA A 310 -46.61 -30.29 -26.02
C ALA A 310 -45.86 -29.79 -24.78
N LEU A 311 -46.43 -29.98 -23.59
CA LEU A 311 -45.77 -29.67 -22.32
C LEU A 311 -44.50 -30.51 -22.13
N LYS A 312 -44.57 -31.82 -22.41
CA LYS A 312 -43.40 -32.71 -22.34
C LYS A 312 -42.29 -32.29 -23.31
N ALA A 313 -42.63 -31.86 -24.53
CA ALA A 313 -41.66 -31.36 -25.49
C ALA A 313 -40.98 -30.07 -25.02
N ALA A 314 -41.76 -29.10 -24.52
CA ALA A 314 -41.24 -27.84 -23.96
C ALA A 314 -40.32 -28.07 -22.75
N LEU A 315 -40.70 -28.97 -21.83
CA LEU A 315 -39.89 -29.32 -20.66
C LEU A 315 -38.57 -29.97 -21.05
N LYS A 316 -38.58 -30.91 -22.01
CA LYS A 316 -37.36 -31.54 -22.54
C LYS A 316 -36.38 -30.50 -23.08
N GLU A 317 -36.87 -29.48 -23.77
CA GLU A 317 -36.03 -28.42 -24.33
C GLU A 317 -35.46 -27.48 -23.25
N ARG A 318 -36.23 -27.18 -22.20
CA ARG A 318 -35.73 -26.42 -21.04
C ARG A 318 -34.62 -27.14 -20.30
N PHE A 319 -34.81 -28.43 -20.03
CA PHE A 319 -33.79 -29.24 -19.36
C PHE A 319 -32.49 -29.34 -20.16
N LYS A 320 -32.57 -29.50 -21.48
CA LYS A 320 -31.38 -29.42 -22.35
C LYS A 320 -30.70 -28.06 -22.29
N SER A 321 -31.48 -26.97 -22.41
CA SER A 321 -30.97 -25.61 -22.36
C SER A 321 -30.29 -25.31 -21.02
N PHE A 322 -30.88 -25.78 -19.92
CA PHE A 322 -30.29 -25.72 -18.59
C PHE A 322 -28.96 -26.48 -18.54
N ASN A 323 -28.93 -27.74 -18.98
CA ASN A 323 -27.71 -28.56 -18.94
C ASN A 323 -26.56 -27.90 -19.71
N LEU A 324 -26.83 -27.39 -20.92
CA LEU A 324 -25.83 -26.70 -21.73
C LEU A 324 -25.32 -25.41 -21.06
N ALA A 325 -26.24 -24.57 -20.58
CA ALA A 325 -25.88 -23.30 -19.93
C ALA A 325 -25.11 -23.54 -18.61
N TYR A 326 -25.49 -24.57 -17.85
CA TYR A 326 -24.84 -24.91 -16.59
C TYR A 326 -23.46 -25.56 -16.78
N GLU A 327 -23.28 -26.41 -17.79
CA GLU A 327 -21.97 -26.99 -18.14
C GLU A 327 -20.96 -25.92 -18.56
N GLU A 328 -21.38 -24.98 -19.40
CA GLU A 328 -20.57 -23.83 -19.83
C GLU A 328 -20.17 -22.96 -18.63
N LEU A 329 -21.13 -22.70 -17.73
CA LEU A 329 -20.92 -21.95 -16.50
C LEU A 329 -19.95 -22.67 -15.56
N TYR A 330 -20.14 -23.98 -15.34
CA TYR A 330 -19.31 -24.78 -14.45
C TYR A 330 -17.85 -24.79 -14.92
N ARG A 331 -17.63 -25.03 -16.22
CA ARG A 331 -16.30 -25.00 -16.84
C ARG A 331 -15.63 -23.62 -16.67
N THR A 332 -16.39 -22.55 -16.83
CA THR A 332 -15.85 -21.18 -16.73
C THR A 332 -15.51 -20.82 -15.27
N GLN A 333 -16.42 -21.09 -14.32
CA GLN A 333 -16.24 -20.70 -12.92
C GLN A 333 -15.23 -21.54 -12.15
N THR A 334 -15.02 -22.80 -12.54
CA THR A 334 -13.94 -23.64 -11.98
C THR A 334 -12.54 -23.16 -12.41
N ALA A 335 -12.44 -22.54 -13.58
CA ALA A 335 -11.18 -21.97 -14.09
C ALA A 335 -10.81 -20.62 -13.44
N TRP A 336 -11.79 -19.86 -12.95
CA TRP A 336 -11.55 -18.61 -12.24
C TRP A 336 -11.02 -18.84 -10.82
N LYS A 337 -10.43 -17.80 -10.22
CA LYS A 337 -9.82 -17.90 -8.89
C LYS A 337 -10.25 -16.76 -7.99
N VAL A 338 -10.92 -17.09 -6.89
CA VAL A 338 -11.17 -16.16 -5.78
C VAL A 338 -10.11 -16.43 -4.71
N VAL A 339 -9.17 -15.50 -4.54
CA VAL A 339 -7.92 -15.78 -3.79
C VAL A 339 -8.19 -15.98 -2.31
N ASP A 340 -9.06 -15.16 -1.74
CA ASP A 340 -9.39 -15.19 -0.32
C ASP A 340 -10.41 -16.29 0.00
N PRO A 341 -10.12 -17.21 0.95
CA PRO A 341 -11.03 -18.32 1.28
C PRO A 341 -12.38 -17.87 1.83
N GLN A 342 -12.42 -16.81 2.63
CA GLN A 342 -13.67 -16.32 3.23
C GLN A 342 -14.56 -15.73 2.14
N LEU A 343 -14.01 -14.87 1.28
CA LEU A 343 -14.77 -14.32 0.14
C LEU A 343 -15.26 -15.44 -0.78
N ARG A 344 -14.43 -16.46 -1.02
CA ARG A 344 -14.79 -17.61 -1.84
C ARG A 344 -15.99 -18.35 -1.27
N GLU A 345 -15.96 -18.63 0.03
CA GLU A 345 -17.05 -19.35 0.70
C GLU A 345 -18.34 -18.52 0.74
N GLU A 346 -18.25 -17.22 1.07
CA GLU A 346 -19.40 -16.31 1.03
C GLU A 346 -20.05 -16.28 -0.38
N LEU A 347 -19.23 -16.33 -1.43
CA LEU A 347 -19.72 -16.37 -2.80
C LEU A 347 -20.38 -17.71 -3.14
N LYS A 348 -19.80 -18.84 -2.72
CA LYS A 348 -20.38 -20.18 -2.89
C LYS A 348 -21.73 -20.29 -2.18
N ILE A 349 -21.83 -19.81 -0.94
CA ILE A 349 -23.09 -19.76 -0.20
C ILE A 349 -24.13 -18.91 -0.96
N SER A 350 -23.75 -17.71 -1.42
CA SER A 350 -24.67 -16.83 -2.14
C SER A 350 -25.18 -17.42 -3.47
N ILE A 351 -24.35 -18.21 -4.15
CA ILE A 351 -24.75 -18.98 -5.34
C ILE A 351 -25.77 -20.06 -4.95
N SER A 352 -25.45 -20.88 -3.94
CA SER A 352 -26.30 -21.97 -3.47
C SER A 352 -27.68 -21.48 -3.03
N GLU A 353 -27.73 -20.38 -2.26
CA GLU A 353 -28.98 -19.76 -1.80
C GLU A 353 -29.90 -19.30 -2.94
N LYS A 354 -29.33 -18.90 -4.08
CA LYS A 354 -30.12 -18.47 -5.25
C LYS A 354 -30.51 -19.61 -6.17
N VAL A 355 -29.61 -20.56 -6.39
CA VAL A 355 -29.74 -21.58 -7.44
C VAL A 355 -30.48 -22.81 -6.93
N LEU A 356 -30.15 -23.30 -5.73
CA LEU A 356 -30.70 -24.56 -5.22
C LEU A 356 -32.21 -24.49 -5.01
N PRO A 357 -32.81 -23.43 -4.44
CA PRO A 357 -34.27 -23.36 -4.30
C PRO A 357 -34.99 -23.37 -5.65
N ALA A 358 -34.46 -22.62 -6.63
CA ALA A 358 -35.03 -22.57 -7.98
C ALA A 358 -34.95 -23.95 -8.66
N TYR A 359 -33.80 -24.62 -8.56
CA TYR A 359 -33.58 -25.92 -9.16
C TYR A 359 -34.43 -27.03 -8.51
N ARG A 360 -34.42 -27.12 -7.16
CA ARG A 360 -35.23 -28.07 -6.39
C ARG A 360 -36.72 -27.92 -6.70
N SER A 361 -37.21 -26.69 -6.75
CA SER A 361 -38.60 -26.39 -7.10
C SER A 361 -38.95 -26.85 -8.52
N PHE A 362 -38.12 -26.50 -9.51
CA PHE A 362 -38.37 -26.84 -10.92
C PHE A 362 -38.33 -28.36 -11.15
N VAL A 363 -37.30 -29.04 -10.63
CA VAL A 363 -37.19 -30.51 -10.73
C VAL A 363 -38.35 -31.17 -10.00
N GLY A 364 -38.64 -30.79 -8.75
CA GLY A 364 -39.73 -31.38 -7.96
C GLY A 364 -41.09 -31.32 -8.65
N ARG A 365 -41.40 -30.21 -9.36
CA ARG A 365 -42.66 -30.04 -10.08
C ARG A 365 -42.75 -30.85 -11.37
N PHE A 366 -41.66 -30.95 -12.13
CA PHE A 366 -41.70 -31.46 -13.51
C PHE A 366 -41.06 -32.84 -13.71
N ARG A 367 -40.37 -33.40 -12.71
CA ARG A 367 -39.72 -34.72 -12.78
C ARG A 367 -40.70 -35.83 -13.18
N GLY A 368 -41.84 -35.91 -12.51
CA GLY A 368 -42.87 -36.94 -12.78
C GLY A 368 -43.48 -36.85 -14.19
N GLN A 369 -43.43 -35.69 -14.85
CA GLN A 369 -43.90 -35.53 -16.24
C GLN A 369 -42.95 -36.16 -17.26
N LEU A 370 -41.70 -36.42 -16.87
CA LEU A 370 -40.64 -36.95 -17.73
C LEU A 370 -40.28 -38.41 -17.41
N GLU A 371 -40.56 -38.91 -16.19
CA GLU A 371 -40.21 -40.26 -15.69
C GLU A 371 -40.79 -41.42 -16.53
N GLY A 372 -41.77 -41.17 -17.41
CA GLY A 372 -42.36 -42.19 -18.30
C GLY A 372 -41.76 -42.31 -19.72
N GLY A 373 -40.69 -41.58 -20.04
CA GLY A 373 -40.11 -41.54 -21.40
C GLY A 373 -38.77 -42.29 -21.55
N ARG A 374 -38.57 -43.00 -22.68
CA ARG A 374 -37.23 -43.50 -23.07
C ARG A 374 -36.24 -42.31 -23.08
N ASN A 375 -35.09 -42.45 -22.42
CA ASN A 375 -34.02 -41.44 -22.28
C ASN A 375 -34.22 -40.33 -21.21
N PHE A 376 -34.95 -40.58 -20.13
CA PHE A 376 -35.12 -39.65 -18.99
C PHE A 376 -33.81 -39.05 -18.46
N ALA A 377 -32.77 -39.88 -18.27
CA ALA A 377 -31.45 -39.47 -17.78
C ALA A 377 -30.70 -38.50 -18.71
N LYS A 378 -31.11 -38.37 -19.98
CA LYS A 378 -30.54 -37.40 -20.93
C LYS A 378 -31.02 -35.97 -20.65
N TYR A 379 -32.15 -35.81 -19.97
CA TYR A 379 -32.77 -34.52 -19.71
C TYR A 379 -32.48 -34.04 -18.29
N ILE A 380 -32.71 -34.88 -17.28
CA ILE A 380 -32.35 -34.57 -15.89
C ILE A 380 -30.98 -35.19 -15.63
N LYS A 381 -29.92 -34.43 -15.95
CA LYS A 381 -28.52 -34.87 -15.84
C LYS A 381 -27.96 -34.72 -14.42
N TYR A 382 -28.46 -33.74 -13.68
CA TYR A 382 -27.99 -33.39 -12.34
C TYR A 382 -29.13 -33.56 -11.33
N ASN A 383 -28.86 -34.18 -10.20
CA ASN A 383 -29.73 -34.09 -9.04
C ASN A 383 -29.42 -32.81 -8.25
N PRO A 384 -30.31 -32.35 -7.37
CA PRO A 384 -30.03 -31.19 -6.53
C PRO A 384 -28.74 -31.28 -5.71
N GLU A 385 -28.40 -32.50 -5.25
CA GLU A 385 -27.13 -32.78 -4.54
C GLU A 385 -25.92 -32.64 -5.46
N ASP A 386 -26.03 -33.02 -6.74
CA ASP A 386 -24.94 -32.87 -7.72
C ASP A 386 -24.62 -31.39 -7.95
N VAL A 387 -25.65 -30.56 -8.11
CA VAL A 387 -25.50 -29.10 -8.28
C VAL A 387 -24.86 -28.48 -7.05
N GLU A 388 -25.26 -28.90 -5.85
CA GLU A 388 -24.70 -28.44 -4.57
C GLU A 388 -23.22 -28.80 -4.44
N ASN A 389 -22.86 -30.06 -4.70
CA ASN A 389 -21.47 -30.53 -4.67
C ASN A 389 -20.60 -29.80 -5.72
N GLN A 390 -21.14 -29.56 -6.92
CA GLN A 390 -20.41 -28.87 -7.98
C GLN A 390 -20.17 -27.39 -7.69
N VAL A 391 -21.06 -26.71 -6.97
CA VAL A 391 -20.81 -25.34 -6.50
C VAL A 391 -19.60 -25.28 -5.57
N SER A 392 -19.33 -26.34 -4.80
CA SER A 392 -18.14 -26.42 -3.94
C SER A 392 -16.82 -26.39 -4.72
N ASP A 393 -16.80 -26.72 -6.01
CA ASP A 393 -15.60 -26.68 -6.86
C ASP A 393 -15.29 -25.29 -7.43
N PHE A 394 -16.20 -24.34 -7.33
CA PHE A 394 -16.03 -23.04 -7.96
C PHE A 394 -14.88 -22.23 -7.37
N PHE A 395 -14.24 -21.46 -8.25
CA PHE A 395 -13.21 -20.47 -7.92
C PHE A 395 -11.91 -21.03 -7.31
N GLU A 396 -11.68 -22.33 -7.43
CA GLU A 396 -10.44 -22.97 -7.01
C GLU A 396 -9.27 -22.71 -7.98
N GLY A 397 -9.54 -22.22 -9.19
CA GLY A 397 -8.53 -21.98 -10.22
C GLY A 397 -7.99 -23.25 -10.86
N LYS A 398 -8.75 -24.36 -10.79
CA LYS A 398 -8.39 -25.63 -11.42
C LYS A 398 -8.68 -25.50 -12.92
N LYS A 399 -7.65 -25.59 -13.77
CA LYS A 399 -7.89 -25.90 -15.18
C LYS A 399 -8.38 -27.35 -15.23
N LEU A 400 -9.64 -27.55 -15.63
CA LEU A 400 -10.08 -28.87 -16.09
C LEU A 400 -9.10 -29.29 -17.20
N ASN A 401 -8.36 -30.37 -16.98
CA ASN A 401 -7.51 -30.96 -18.01
C ASN A 401 -8.39 -31.19 -19.24
N ALA A 402 -8.01 -30.57 -20.36
CA ALA A 402 -8.72 -30.62 -21.63
C ALA A 402 -8.71 -32.04 -22.21
#